data_AF-A0A522B4Y7-F1
#
_entry.id   AF-A0A522B4Y7-F1
#
_cell.length_a   1.000
_cell.length_b   1.000
_cell.length_c   1.000
_cell.angle_alpha   90.00
_cell.angle_beta   90.00
_cell.angle_gamma   90.00
#
_symmetry.space_group_name_H-M   'P 1'
#
loop_
_entity.id
_entity.type
_entity.pdbx_description
1 polymer ?
#
loop_
_entity_poly.entity_id
_entity_poly.type
_entity_poly.pdbx_seq_one_letter_code
_entity_poly.pdbx_strand_id
1 'polypeptide(L)' 'WLGRLPEPPEACFVNHGEPKSARALADRISHELGWLAVVPRFGERVRLG' A
#
# COMPACT_ATOMS: atom_id res chain seq x y z
N TRP A 1 -9.13 2.95 9.73
CA TRP A 1 -10.14 2.86 8.65
C TRP A 1 -9.87 1.63 7.79
N LEU A 2 -8.70 1.51 7.15
CA LEU A 2 -8.31 0.36 6.32
C LEU A 2 -8.59 -1.00 6.97
N GLY A 3 -8.15 -1.24 8.22
CA GLY A 3 -8.37 -2.51 8.93
C GLY A 3 -9.83 -2.87 9.26
N ARG A 4 -10.82 -2.10 8.76
CA ARG A 4 -12.25 -2.45 8.83
C ARG A 4 -12.79 -3.03 7.53
N LEU A 5 -11.96 -3.20 6.49
CA LEU A 5 -12.37 -3.93 5.29
C LEU A 5 -12.80 -5.36 5.69
N PRO A 6 -13.88 -5.90 5.10
CA PRO A 6 -14.38 -7.23 5.46
C PRO A 6 -13.36 -8.34 5.18
N GLU A 7 -12.52 -8.15 4.16
CA GLU A 7 -11.42 -9.05 3.81
C GLU A 7 -10.16 -8.22 3.45
N PRO A 8 -8.95 -8.73 3.73
CA PRO A 8 -7.71 -8.08 3.32
C PRO A 8 -7.56 -8.10 1.79
N PRO A 9 -7.09 -7.00 1.17
CA PRO A 9 -6.80 -6.99 -0.26
C PRO A 9 -5.55 -7.83 -0.57
N GLU A 10 -5.43 -8.29 -1.82
CA GLU A 10 -4.19 -8.95 -2.30
C GLU A 10 -2.99 -8.00 -2.28
N ALA A 11 -3.21 -6.72 -2.59
CA ALA A 11 -2.21 -5.66 -2.51
C ALA A 11 -2.84 -4.29 -2.27
N CYS A 12 -2.11 -3.40 -1.60
CA CYS A 12 -2.46 -2.00 -1.38
C CYS A 12 -1.40 -1.08 -2.01
N PHE A 13 -1.77 -0.32 -3.04
CA PHE A 13 -0.89 0.63 -3.69
C PHE A 13 -1.07 2.03 -3.11
N VAL A 14 -0.02 2.54 -2.45
CA VAL A 14 -0.02 3.85 -1.80
C VAL A 14 0.52 4.88 -2.80
N ASN A 15 -0.39 5.70 -3.31
CA ASN A 15 -0.10 6.77 -4.27
C ASN A 15 -0.28 8.15 -3.62
N HIS A 16 0.24 9.18 -4.29
CA HIS A 16 0.25 10.58 -3.84
C HIS A 16 0.97 10.82 -2.51
N GLY A 17 1.36 12.08 -2.31
CA GLY A 17 2.14 12.50 -1.15
C GLY A 17 3.65 12.46 -1.40
N GLU A 18 4.38 13.13 -0.51
CA GLU A 18 5.84 13.15 -0.56
C GLU A 18 6.42 11.74 -0.40
N PRO A 19 7.56 11.41 -1.06
CA PRO A 19 8.10 10.06 -1.08
C PRO A 19 8.26 9.42 0.30
N LYS A 20 8.69 10.22 1.30
CA LYS A 20 8.85 9.74 2.69
C LYS A 20 7.51 9.44 3.36
N SER A 21 6.50 10.28 3.13
CA SER A 21 5.17 10.11 3.70
C SER A 21 4.46 8.89 3.12
N ALA A 22 4.53 8.71 1.80
CA ALA A 22 3.97 7.53 1.13
C ALA A 22 4.62 6.24 1.65
N ARG A 23 5.96 6.24 1.79
CA ARG A 23 6.70 5.10 2.33
C ARG A 23 6.32 4.79 3.78
N ALA A 24 6.25 5.82 4.63
CA ALA A 24 5.86 5.64 6.03
C ALA A 24 4.45 5.05 6.16
N LEU A 25 3.51 5.46 5.31
CA LEU A 25 2.16 4.89 5.29
C LEU A 25 2.17 3.42 4.82
N ALA A 26 2.91 3.09 3.76
CA ALA A 26 3.03 1.71 3.29
C ALA A 26 3.67 0.79 4.35
N ASP A 27 4.73 1.26 5.02
CA ASP A 27 5.37 0.50 6.11
C ASP A 27 4.39 0.30 7.28
N ARG A 28 3.61 1.32 7.64
CA ARG A 28 2.58 1.20 8.68
C ARG A 28 1.49 0.21 8.31
N ILE A 29 0.97 0.26 7.07
CA ILE A 29 -0.04 -0.69 6.58
C ILE A 29 0.52 -2.12 6.64
N SER A 30 1.77 -2.32 6.22
CA SER A 30 2.43 -3.62 6.24
C SER A 30 2.60 -4.14 7.67
N HIS A 31 3.10 -3.32 8.59
CA HIS A 31 3.35 -3.72 9.98
C HIS A 31 2.08 -3.89 10.82
N GLU A 32 1.11 -2.99 10.68
CA GLU A 32 -0.09 -3.01 11.54
C GLU A 32 -1.18 -3.93 11.02
N LEU A 33 -1.31 -4.09 9.70
CA LEU A 33 -2.39 -4.88 9.08
C LEU A 33 -1.90 -6.17 8.42
N GLY A 34 -0.58 -6.36 8.27
CA GLY A 34 -0.01 -7.54 7.61
C GLY A 34 -0.26 -7.58 6.10
N TRP A 35 -0.69 -6.47 5.49
CA TRP A 35 -1.00 -6.41 4.06
C TRP A 35 0.25 -6.19 3.22
N LEU A 36 0.23 -6.67 1.98
CA LEU A 36 1.21 -6.26 0.98
C LEU A 36 0.94 -4.80 0.58
N ALA A 37 1.72 -3.85 1.11
CA ALA A 37 1.63 -2.44 0.74
C ALA A 37 2.83 -1.99 -0.08
N VAL A 38 2.57 -1.30 -1.20
CA VAL A 38 3.58 -0.92 -2.19
C VAL A 38 3.44 0.56 -2.50
N VAL A 39 4.56 1.28 -2.55
CA VAL A 39 4.64 2.63 -3.14
C VAL A 39 5.22 2.46 -4.55
N PRO A 40 4.39 2.41 -5.60
CA PRO A 40 4.88 2.18 -6.96
C PRO A 40 5.71 3.37 -7.45
N ARG A 41 6.70 3.09 -8.29
CA ARG A 41 7.47 4.14 -8.97
C ARG A 41 6.65 4.71 -10.11
N PHE A 42 6.92 5.98 -10.45
CA PHE A 42 6.30 6.59 -11.63
C PHE A 42 6.64 5.78 -12.90
N GLY A 43 5.61 5.41 -13.67
CA GLY A 43 5.74 4.58 -14.87
C GLY A 43 5.89 3.08 -14.61
N GLU A 44 5.90 2.64 -13.35
CA GLU A 44 5.87 1.22 -13.00
C GLU A 44 4.54 0.60 -13.46
N ARG A 45 4.60 -0.63 -13.98
CA ARG A 45 3.44 -1.40 -14.42
C ARG A 45 3.34 -2.66 -13.58
N VAL A 46 2.19 -2.85 -12.96
CA VAL A 46 1.91 -4.02 -12.13
C VAL A 46 0.89 -4.89 -12.84
N ARG A 47 1.16 -6.19 -12.91
CA ARG A 47 0.21 -7.18 -13.43
C ARG A 47 -0.70 -7.62 -12.28
N LEU A 48 -2.01 -7.47 -12.49
CA LEU A 48 -3.03 -8.00 -11.60
C LEU A 48 -3.47 -9.39 -12.11
N GLY A 49 -3.94 -10.23 -11.21
CA GLY A 49 -4.49 -11.56 -11.52
C GLY A 49 -5.80 -11.50 -12.28
#